data_AF-A0A6A8ALK2-F1
#
_entry.id   AF-A0A6A8ALK2-F1
#
_cell.length_a   1.000
_cell.length_b   1.000
_cell.length_c   1.000
_cell.angle_alpha   90.00
_cell.angle_beta   90.00
_cell.angle_gamma   90.00
#
_symmetry.space_group_name_H-M   'P 1'
#
loop_
_entity.id
_entity.type
_entity.pdbx_description
1 polymer ?
#
loop_
_entity_poly.entity_id
_entity_poly.type
_entity_poly.pdbx_seq_one_letter_code
_entity_poly.pdbx_strand_id
1 'polypeptide(L)'
;MSEGERLQKAVSFTIESGYQLDKEAFEFLNVVAKTEDPLYLMEEAVRKIRDLSQKPLFIDRVFLETMKKERCVEEEKQLPSISSLTTSESRKSFRPYAKDVEDEVKVLVDPTKKICTTGSIKEYLEYFQDRFERLKKILRKRMDVKNAVPISVALKSPTKSKVNIIGMVTEKIESKERLFVKIEDIESSATVLVSPNLSKEIIAKAQSLLLDQVICVKAIKGNNDLLIAKDFILPEVPQKTPHKASIPIYAALISDIHVGSKKFMEKEFNRFLLWLKGEKGNEKLRNIASHTKYLVIAGDIVDGIGIYPGQMEELAITDIYEQYREAAKLLKHVPEYIEIIIIPGNHDASRKALPQPAIPKEYAEPLYEARKIYSLGSPSTVSLHGVELLLFHGRSLDDIAAVAPNVSFDTPDKSMKLLLQGRHLAPIYGERTPIAPE
;
A
#
# COMPACT_ATOMS: atom_id res chain seq x y z
N MET A 1 -25.61 -39.81 15.76
CA MET A 1 -26.37 -38.55 15.89
C MET A 1 -27.81 -38.87 15.55
N SER A 2 -28.76 -38.46 16.38
CA SER A 2 -30.18 -38.67 16.06
C SER A 2 -30.59 -37.80 14.87
N GLU A 3 -31.62 -38.20 14.12
CA GLU A 3 -32.16 -37.40 13.00
C GLU A 3 -32.51 -35.97 13.45
N GLY A 4 -33.06 -35.85 14.66
CA GLY A 4 -33.38 -34.56 15.29
C GLY A 4 -32.16 -33.68 15.56
N GLU A 5 -31.03 -34.24 16.02
CA GLU A 5 -29.80 -33.47 16.27
C GLU A 5 -29.17 -32.94 14.98
N ARG A 6 -29.24 -33.71 13.89
CA ARG A 6 -28.72 -33.27 12.57
C ARG A 6 -29.56 -32.16 11.98
N LEU A 7 -30.88 -32.30 12.06
CA LEU A 7 -31.81 -31.27 11.61
C LEU A 7 -31.66 -29.98 12.44
N GLN A 8 -31.53 -30.11 13.77
CA GLN A 8 -31.32 -28.96 14.65
C GLN A 8 -30.03 -28.20 14.30
N LYS A 9 -28.92 -28.91 14.03
CA LYS A 9 -27.67 -28.26 13.59
C LYS A 9 -27.80 -27.57 12.24
N ALA A 10 -28.50 -28.17 11.28
CA ALA A 10 -28.72 -27.56 9.96
C ALA A 10 -29.54 -26.26 10.05
N VAL A 11 -30.57 -26.24 10.89
CA VAL A 11 -31.39 -25.04 11.13
C VAL A 11 -30.60 -23.98 11.91
N SER A 12 -29.87 -24.37 12.96
CA SER A 12 -29.01 -23.47 13.71
C SER A 12 -27.96 -22.81 12.81
N PHE A 13 -27.29 -23.57 11.95
CA PHE A 13 -26.32 -23.05 10.98
C PHE A 13 -26.94 -22.03 10.01
N THR A 14 -28.18 -22.28 9.58
CA THR A 14 -28.91 -21.39 8.67
C THR A 14 -29.22 -20.05 9.34
N ILE A 15 -29.68 -20.08 10.60
CA ILE A 15 -29.98 -18.88 11.41
C ILE A 15 -28.70 -18.11 11.73
N GLU A 16 -27.62 -18.79 12.14
CA GLU A 16 -26.30 -18.17 12.38
C GLU A 16 -25.74 -17.50 11.13
N SER A 17 -26.06 -18.05 9.95
CA SER A 17 -25.69 -17.47 8.66
C SER A 17 -26.57 -16.28 8.23
N GLY A 18 -27.58 -15.92 9.02
CA GLY A 18 -28.45 -14.76 8.81
C GLY A 18 -29.69 -15.00 7.97
N TYR A 19 -30.08 -16.26 7.74
CA TYR A 19 -31.22 -16.64 6.90
C TYR A 19 -32.28 -17.41 7.71
N GLN A 20 -33.54 -17.34 7.29
CA GLN A 20 -34.64 -18.11 7.88
C GLN A 20 -35.17 -19.14 6.87
N LEU A 21 -35.59 -20.30 7.34
CA LEU A 21 -36.30 -21.28 6.51
C LEU A 21 -37.79 -20.99 6.59
N ASP A 22 -38.48 -21.04 5.45
CA ASP A 22 -39.94 -21.08 5.49
C ASP A 22 -40.44 -22.46 5.95
N LYS A 23 -41.75 -22.55 6.24
CA LYS A 23 -42.35 -23.76 6.78
C LYS A 23 -42.18 -24.95 5.83
N GLU A 24 -42.28 -24.71 4.52
CA GLU A 24 -42.25 -25.73 3.49
C GLU A 24 -40.82 -26.25 3.24
N ALA A 25 -39.82 -25.37 3.34
CA ALA A 25 -38.41 -25.69 3.30
C ALA A 25 -37.98 -26.50 4.54
N PHE A 26 -38.47 -26.14 5.73
CA PHE A 26 -38.21 -26.91 6.94
C PHE A 26 -38.82 -28.33 6.88
N GLU A 27 -40.07 -28.45 6.41
CA GLU A 27 -40.71 -29.76 6.20
C GLU A 27 -39.95 -30.60 5.17
N PHE A 28 -39.47 -29.98 4.08
CA PHE A 28 -38.63 -30.65 3.08
C PHE A 28 -37.29 -31.12 3.68
N LEU A 29 -36.63 -30.29 4.47
CA LEU A 29 -35.39 -30.64 5.16
C LEU A 29 -35.57 -31.83 6.12
N ASN A 30 -36.71 -31.90 6.80
CA ASN A 30 -37.05 -33.02 7.67
C ASN A 30 -37.26 -34.34 6.89
N VAL A 31 -37.79 -34.26 5.67
CA VAL A 31 -37.88 -35.43 4.76
C VAL A 31 -36.49 -35.83 4.28
N VAL A 32 -35.65 -34.87 3.89
CA VAL A 32 -34.29 -35.14 3.40
C VAL A 32 -33.41 -35.72 4.50
N ALA A 33 -33.58 -35.28 5.76
CA ALA A 33 -32.80 -35.75 6.91
C ALA A 33 -32.90 -37.27 7.16
N LYS A 34 -33.94 -37.94 6.63
CA LYS A 34 -34.10 -39.40 6.69
C LYS A 34 -33.24 -40.15 5.68
N THR A 35 -32.79 -39.46 4.63
CA THR A 35 -32.04 -40.05 3.50
C THR A 35 -30.61 -39.53 3.38
N GLU A 36 -30.37 -38.27 3.76
CA GLU A 36 -29.10 -37.57 3.57
C GLU A 36 -28.82 -36.60 4.74
N ASP A 37 -27.59 -36.09 4.84
CA ASP A 37 -27.24 -35.10 5.86
C ASP A 37 -27.79 -33.71 5.51
N PRO A 38 -28.75 -33.18 6.29
CA PRO A 38 -29.36 -31.88 6.03
C PRO A 38 -28.38 -30.70 6.20
N LEU A 39 -27.33 -30.86 7.00
CA LEU A 39 -26.38 -29.78 7.28
C LEU A 39 -25.59 -29.41 6.02
N TYR A 40 -25.15 -30.42 5.26
CA TYR A 40 -24.40 -30.21 4.03
C TYR A 40 -25.24 -29.51 2.95
N LEU A 41 -26.52 -29.88 2.84
CA LEU A 41 -27.45 -29.22 1.93
C LEU A 41 -27.62 -27.73 2.28
N MET A 42 -27.64 -27.41 3.58
CA MET A 42 -27.71 -26.02 4.05
C MET A 42 -26.43 -25.24 3.87
N GLU A 43 -25.26 -25.86 4.04
CA GLU A 43 -23.97 -25.23 3.75
C GLU A 43 -23.86 -24.86 2.26
N GLU A 44 -24.28 -25.76 1.37
CA GLU A 44 -24.36 -25.51 -0.07
C GLU A 44 -25.36 -24.39 -0.41
N ALA A 45 -26.57 -24.45 0.17
CA ALA A 45 -27.59 -23.44 -0.06
C ALA A 45 -27.12 -22.04 0.38
N VAL A 46 -26.56 -21.92 1.59
CA VAL A 46 -26.01 -20.65 2.12
C VAL A 46 -24.83 -20.17 1.28
N ARG A 47 -23.97 -21.07 0.80
CA ARG A 47 -22.85 -20.71 -0.09
C ARG A 47 -23.37 -20.07 -1.38
N LYS A 48 -24.35 -20.68 -2.04
CA LYS A 48 -24.93 -20.10 -3.26
C LYS A 48 -25.72 -18.82 -3.02
N ILE A 49 -26.41 -18.68 -1.89
CA ILE A 49 -27.10 -17.43 -1.55
C ILE A 49 -26.09 -16.28 -1.34
N ARG A 50 -24.90 -16.57 -0.79
CA ARG A 50 -23.85 -15.55 -0.67
C ARG A 50 -23.36 -15.03 -2.02
N ASP A 51 -23.47 -15.83 -3.06
CA ASP A 51 -23.06 -15.51 -4.43
C ASP A 51 -24.16 -14.80 -5.25
N LEU A 52 -25.39 -14.69 -4.73
CA LEU A 52 -26.49 -13.96 -5.37
C LEU A 52 -26.37 -12.44 -5.16
N SER A 53 -26.72 -11.68 -6.20
CA SER A 53 -26.68 -10.21 -6.19
C SER A 53 -27.74 -9.57 -5.28
N GLN A 54 -28.85 -10.25 -5.01
CA GLN A 54 -29.83 -9.91 -3.97
C GLN A 54 -29.97 -11.13 -3.05
N LYS A 55 -29.74 -10.92 -1.75
CA LYS A 55 -29.75 -12.00 -0.76
C LYS A 55 -31.16 -12.15 -0.19
N PRO A 56 -31.88 -13.25 -0.49
CA PRO A 56 -33.18 -13.49 0.12
C PRO A 56 -33.03 -13.67 1.63
N LEU A 57 -34.01 -13.18 2.38
CA LEU A 57 -34.05 -13.32 3.84
C LEU A 57 -34.62 -14.70 4.24
N PHE A 58 -35.42 -15.31 3.35
CA PHE A 58 -36.01 -16.63 3.51
C PHE A 58 -35.49 -17.61 2.44
N ILE A 59 -35.24 -18.85 2.85
CA ILE A 59 -34.90 -19.96 1.95
C ILE A 59 -36.15 -20.82 1.78
N ASP A 60 -36.60 -20.96 0.53
CA ASP A 60 -37.77 -21.73 0.17
C ASP A 60 -37.43 -23.17 -0.27
N ARG A 61 -38.48 -24.00 -0.35
CA ARG A 61 -38.34 -25.40 -0.75
C ARG A 61 -37.80 -25.58 -2.17
N VAL A 62 -38.20 -24.72 -3.10
CA VAL A 62 -37.82 -24.82 -4.53
C VAL A 62 -36.32 -24.64 -4.70
N PHE A 63 -35.72 -23.72 -3.93
CA PHE A 63 -34.29 -23.50 -3.90
C PHE A 63 -33.54 -24.75 -3.43
N LEU A 64 -34.01 -25.40 -2.36
CA LEU A 64 -33.38 -26.62 -1.83
C LEU A 64 -33.53 -27.84 -2.76
N GLU A 65 -34.66 -27.99 -3.43
CA GLU A 65 -34.87 -29.06 -4.42
C GLU A 65 -33.93 -28.92 -5.63
N THR A 66 -33.63 -27.68 -6.03
CA THR A 66 -32.67 -27.41 -7.11
C THR A 66 -31.26 -27.87 -6.73
N MET A 67 -30.87 -27.68 -5.46
CA MET A 67 -29.57 -28.12 -4.95
C MET A 67 -29.45 -29.64 -4.87
N LYS A 68 -30.54 -30.34 -4.56
CA LYS A 68 -30.52 -31.80 -4.52
C LYS A 68 -30.37 -32.42 -5.92
N LYS A 69 -30.98 -31.84 -6.96
CA LYS A 69 -30.90 -32.38 -8.34
C LYS A 69 -29.51 -32.29 -8.96
N GLU A 70 -28.73 -31.25 -8.65
CA GLU A 70 -27.35 -31.13 -9.13
C GLU A 70 -26.45 -32.26 -8.61
N ARG A 71 -26.79 -32.84 -7.45
CA ARG A 71 -26.03 -33.93 -6.82
C ARG A 71 -26.15 -35.27 -7.55
N CYS A 72 -27.24 -35.53 -8.27
CA CYS A 72 -27.48 -36.83 -8.93
C CYS A 72 -26.63 -37.06 -10.20
N VAL A 73 -25.80 -36.09 -10.63
CA VAL A 73 -25.07 -36.14 -11.92
C VAL A 73 -23.60 -36.55 -11.77
N GLU A 74 -23.05 -36.60 -10.54
CA GLU A 74 -21.60 -36.78 -10.33
C GLU A 74 -21.10 -38.22 -10.10
N GLU A 75 -21.97 -39.23 -9.94
CA GLU A 75 -21.56 -40.61 -9.64
C GLU A 75 -21.73 -41.55 -10.84
N GLU A 76 -20.76 -41.62 -11.76
CA GLU A 76 -20.41 -42.86 -12.50
C GLU A 76 -19.20 -42.65 -13.43
N LYS A 77 -18.08 -43.35 -13.17
CA LYS A 77 -17.06 -43.71 -14.19
C LYS A 77 -16.07 -44.79 -13.72
N GLN A 78 -16.04 -45.92 -14.43
CA GLN A 78 -14.85 -46.77 -14.63
C GLN A 78 -14.75 -47.20 -16.12
N LEU A 79 -13.51 -47.26 -16.63
CA LEU A 79 -13.05 -47.49 -18.02
C LEU A 79 -12.82 -48.99 -18.36
N PRO A 80 -12.40 -49.44 -19.59
CA PRO A 80 -12.17 -48.72 -20.87
C PRO A 80 -12.65 -49.41 -22.19
N SER A 81 -12.65 -48.61 -23.26
CA SER A 81 -12.04 -48.87 -24.59
C SER A 81 -12.94 -48.86 -25.85
N ILE A 82 -12.36 -48.19 -26.87
CA ILE A 82 -12.60 -48.21 -28.32
C ILE A 82 -13.52 -47.11 -28.89
N SER A 83 -12.80 -46.11 -29.42
CA SER A 83 -13.02 -45.29 -30.62
C SER A 83 -14.28 -44.44 -30.77
N SER A 84 -13.98 -43.14 -30.87
CA SER A 84 -14.63 -42.11 -31.70
C SER A 84 -16.09 -41.79 -31.41
N LEU A 85 -16.31 -40.66 -30.75
CA LEU A 85 -16.98 -39.52 -31.37
C LEU A 85 -16.63 -38.25 -30.60
N THR A 86 -16.09 -37.30 -31.34
CA THR A 86 -15.67 -35.97 -30.93
C THR A 86 -16.86 -35.10 -30.54
N THR A 87 -16.85 -34.60 -29.30
CA THR A 87 -17.34 -33.25 -28.98
C THR A 87 -16.26 -32.56 -28.16
N SER A 88 -15.55 -31.66 -28.85
CA SER A 88 -14.53 -30.79 -28.29
C SER A 88 -15.18 -29.70 -27.44
N GLU A 89 -15.14 -29.83 -26.12
CA GLU A 89 -15.06 -28.63 -25.28
C GLU A 89 -13.62 -28.15 -25.30
N SER A 90 -13.32 -27.31 -26.29
CA SER A 90 -12.08 -26.54 -26.33
C SER A 90 -11.92 -25.81 -25.00
N ARG A 91 -10.91 -26.18 -24.19
CA ARG A 91 -10.34 -25.28 -23.19
C ARG A 91 -10.08 -23.96 -23.92
N LYS A 92 -10.88 -22.91 -23.68
CA LYS A 92 -10.61 -21.58 -24.25
C LYS A 92 -9.19 -21.23 -23.84
N SER A 93 -8.27 -21.30 -24.80
CA SER A 93 -6.85 -20.99 -24.59
C SER A 93 -6.78 -19.58 -24.01
N PHE A 94 -6.08 -19.42 -22.89
CA PHE A 94 -5.89 -18.11 -22.29
C PHE A 94 -5.19 -17.20 -23.32
N ARG A 95 -5.92 -16.20 -23.82
CA ARG A 95 -5.36 -15.15 -24.68
C ARG A 95 -5.31 -13.85 -23.87
N PRO A 96 -4.13 -13.41 -23.43
CA PRO A 96 -4.01 -12.18 -22.66
C PRO A 96 -4.27 -10.96 -23.55
N TYR A 97 -5.24 -10.13 -23.18
CA TYR A 97 -5.54 -8.84 -23.83
C TYR A 97 -4.34 -7.89 -23.82
N ALA A 98 -3.62 -7.81 -22.69
CA ALA A 98 -2.45 -6.97 -22.52
C ALA A 98 -1.28 -7.32 -23.46
N LYS A 99 -1.27 -8.52 -24.05
CA LYS A 99 -0.28 -8.88 -25.06
C LYS A 99 -0.48 -8.13 -26.38
N ASP A 100 -1.73 -7.84 -26.73
CA ASP A 100 -2.10 -7.12 -27.96
C ASP A 100 -2.08 -5.59 -27.76
N VAL A 101 -1.74 -5.12 -26.56
CA VAL A 101 -1.61 -3.70 -26.20
C VAL A 101 -0.13 -3.34 -26.07
N GLU A 102 0.31 -2.29 -26.75
CA GLU A 102 1.66 -1.73 -26.60
C GLU A 102 1.86 -1.15 -25.20
N ASP A 103 3.07 -1.29 -24.64
CA ASP A 103 3.40 -0.64 -23.39
C ASP A 103 3.59 0.88 -23.56
N GLU A 104 3.17 1.64 -22.54
CA GLU A 104 3.41 3.08 -22.43
C GLU A 104 3.98 3.36 -21.04
N VAL A 105 5.30 3.20 -20.91
CA VAL A 105 6.05 3.53 -19.68
C VAL A 105 6.83 4.82 -19.89
N LYS A 106 6.51 5.86 -19.11
CA LYS A 106 7.28 7.12 -19.07
C LYS A 106 7.85 7.34 -17.69
N VAL A 107 9.17 7.36 -17.56
CA VAL A 107 9.83 7.72 -16.29
C VAL A 107 9.84 9.23 -16.14
N LEU A 108 9.07 9.75 -15.18
CA LEU A 108 8.96 11.18 -14.92
C LEU A 108 10.05 11.67 -13.97
N VAL A 109 10.35 10.89 -12.94
CA VAL A 109 11.38 11.19 -11.93
C VAL A 109 12.12 9.91 -11.57
N ASP A 110 13.45 9.94 -11.68
CA ASP A 110 14.36 8.90 -11.22
C ASP A 110 15.60 9.58 -10.59
N PRO A 111 15.92 9.32 -9.32
CA PRO A 111 17.06 9.94 -8.65
C PRO A 111 18.40 9.32 -9.05
N THR A 112 18.42 8.14 -9.68
CA THR A 112 19.64 7.34 -9.91
C THR A 112 20.81 8.14 -10.49
N LYS A 113 20.57 9.00 -11.47
CA LYS A 113 21.62 9.80 -12.14
C LYS A 113 21.93 11.14 -11.48
N LYS A 114 21.16 11.52 -10.45
CA LYS A 114 21.24 12.82 -9.78
C LYS A 114 21.93 12.74 -8.42
N ILE A 115 22.16 11.53 -7.91
CA ILE A 115 22.79 11.30 -6.61
C ILE A 115 24.28 11.62 -6.72
N CYS A 116 24.74 12.64 -5.98
CA CYS A 116 26.12 13.11 -6.08
C CYS A 116 26.71 13.70 -4.79
N THR A 117 26.08 13.53 -3.63
CA THR A 117 26.49 14.23 -2.40
C THR A 117 27.64 13.56 -1.66
N THR A 118 28.42 14.37 -0.95
CA THR A 118 29.58 13.92 -0.14
C THR A 118 29.25 13.75 1.33
N GLY A 119 28.12 14.30 1.80
CA GLY A 119 27.69 14.30 3.19
C GLY A 119 28.26 15.46 4.01
N SER A 120 28.68 16.55 3.38
CA SER A 120 29.26 17.71 4.10
C SER A 120 28.20 18.51 4.87
N ILE A 121 28.60 19.20 5.94
CA ILE A 121 27.69 20.06 6.73
C ILE A 121 27.01 21.11 5.85
N LYS A 122 27.74 21.66 4.88
CA LYS A 122 27.22 22.65 3.95
C LYS A 122 26.11 22.07 3.07
N GLU A 123 26.26 20.84 2.58
CA GLU A 123 25.23 20.15 1.80
C GLU A 123 23.96 19.92 2.64
N TYR A 124 24.09 19.54 3.92
CA TYR A 124 22.92 19.43 4.81
C TYR A 124 22.20 20.76 5.03
N LEU A 125 22.95 21.85 5.19
CA LEU A 125 22.35 23.18 5.28
C LEU A 125 21.56 23.52 4.02
N GLU A 126 22.17 23.31 2.84
CA GLU A 126 21.52 23.53 1.55
C GLU A 126 20.27 22.66 1.36
N TYR A 127 20.33 21.39 1.79
CA TYR A 127 19.22 20.45 1.77
C TYR A 127 18.00 20.95 2.57
N PHE A 128 18.20 21.37 3.82
CA PHE A 128 17.09 21.88 4.65
C PHE A 128 16.54 23.21 4.13
N GLN A 129 17.41 24.07 3.57
CA GLN A 129 16.98 25.32 2.94
C GLN A 129 16.14 25.06 1.67
N ASP A 130 16.57 24.15 0.79
CA ASP A 130 15.80 23.76 -0.40
C ASP A 130 14.46 23.10 -0.01
N ARG A 131 14.47 22.20 0.98
CA ARG A 131 13.25 21.61 1.56
C ARG A 131 12.27 22.71 2.00
N PHE A 132 12.74 23.65 2.80
CA PHE A 132 11.92 24.76 3.30
C PHE A 132 11.34 25.58 2.16
N GLU A 133 12.15 26.03 1.21
CA GLU A 133 11.70 26.88 0.11
C GLU A 133 10.72 26.17 -0.85
N ARG A 134 10.93 24.87 -1.14
CA ARG A 134 10.00 24.08 -1.95
C ARG A 134 8.64 23.93 -1.28
N LEU A 135 8.62 23.55 0.00
CA LEU A 135 7.37 23.36 0.73
C LEU A 135 6.66 24.69 1.01
N LYS A 136 7.40 25.76 1.32
CA LYS A 136 6.89 27.13 1.41
C LYS A 136 6.23 27.58 0.12
N LYS A 137 6.83 27.27 -1.05
CA LYS A 137 6.23 27.56 -2.37
C LYS A 137 4.93 26.80 -2.59
N ILE A 138 4.81 25.56 -2.11
CA ILE A 138 3.55 24.79 -2.17
C ILE A 138 2.51 25.43 -1.25
N LEU A 139 2.86 25.70 0.01
CA LEU A 139 1.98 26.34 0.99
C LEU A 139 1.45 27.69 0.51
N ARG A 140 2.29 28.55 -0.06
CA ARG A 140 1.90 29.87 -0.59
C ARG A 140 0.94 29.83 -1.78
N LYS A 141 0.76 28.68 -2.45
CA LYS A 141 -0.28 28.52 -3.48
C LYS A 141 -1.68 28.49 -2.86
N ARG A 142 -1.80 28.21 -1.56
CA ARG A 142 -3.09 28.19 -0.87
C ARG A 142 -3.52 29.60 -0.50
N MET A 143 -4.80 29.92 -0.72
CA MET A 143 -5.35 31.24 -0.42
C MET A 143 -5.29 31.59 1.07
N ASP A 144 -5.44 30.59 1.94
CA ASP A 144 -5.45 30.70 3.40
C ASP A 144 -4.06 30.89 4.03
N VAL A 145 -2.99 30.84 3.22
CA VAL A 145 -1.57 30.99 3.62
C VAL A 145 -0.87 32.16 2.90
N LYS A 146 -1.51 32.78 1.89
CA LYS A 146 -0.87 33.79 1.02
C LYS A 146 -0.30 35.01 1.77
N ASN A 147 -0.88 35.37 2.90
CA ASN A 147 -0.46 36.49 3.75
C ASN A 147 0.59 36.08 4.82
N ALA A 148 1.22 34.91 4.69
CA ALA A 148 2.25 34.48 5.62
C ALA A 148 3.51 35.36 5.50
N VAL A 149 3.95 35.88 6.65
CA VAL A 149 5.13 36.74 6.81
C VAL A 149 6.29 35.94 7.41
N PRO A 150 7.55 36.41 7.27
CA PRO A 150 8.68 35.83 7.99
C PRO A 150 8.48 35.86 9.51
N ILE A 151 9.08 34.91 10.22
CA ILE A 151 8.98 34.80 11.68
C ILE A 151 9.50 36.08 12.34
N SER A 152 10.63 36.61 11.85
CA SER A 152 11.24 37.85 12.33
C SER A 152 10.29 39.06 12.31
N VAL A 153 9.41 39.14 11.30
CA VAL A 153 8.38 40.19 11.16
C VAL A 153 7.19 39.93 12.07
N ALA A 154 6.74 38.67 12.17
CA ALA A 154 5.65 38.30 13.07
C ALA A 154 5.99 38.59 14.54
N LEU A 155 7.24 38.37 14.96
CA LEU A 155 7.69 38.62 16.33
C LEU A 155 7.75 40.11 16.69
N LYS A 156 8.00 40.99 15.70
CA LYS A 156 7.99 42.44 15.87
C LYS A 156 6.59 43.06 15.82
N SER A 157 5.57 42.27 15.47
CA SER A 157 4.20 42.75 15.38
C SER A 157 3.64 43.09 16.78
N PRO A 158 2.69 44.04 16.89
CA PRO A 158 2.08 44.39 18.17
C PRO A 158 1.43 43.17 18.85
N THR A 159 1.47 43.11 20.17
CA THR A 159 0.79 42.05 20.94
C THR A 159 -0.69 42.00 20.57
N LYS A 160 -1.27 40.80 20.51
CA LYS A 160 -2.64 40.49 20.07
C LYS A 160 -2.90 40.64 18.55
N SER A 161 -1.92 41.01 17.75
CA SER A 161 -2.04 40.96 16.28
C SER A 161 -2.18 39.52 15.78
N LYS A 162 -2.95 39.34 14.68
CA LYS A 162 -3.04 38.06 13.97
C LYS A 162 -1.89 37.96 13.00
N VAL A 163 -1.14 36.87 13.07
CA VAL A 163 0.02 36.60 12.22
C VAL A 163 -0.08 35.20 11.62
N ASN A 164 0.33 35.07 10.36
CA ASN A 164 0.47 33.80 9.68
C ASN A 164 1.96 33.64 9.37
N ILE A 165 2.54 32.50 9.73
CA ILE A 165 3.96 32.24 9.53
C ILE A 165 4.16 30.84 8.97
N ILE A 166 5.20 30.67 8.15
CA ILE A 166 5.62 29.38 7.63
C ILE A 166 6.95 29.04 8.32
N GLY A 167 7.04 27.86 8.90
CA GLY A 167 8.21 27.39 9.63
C GLY A 167 8.35 25.88 9.55
N MET A 168 9.57 25.40 9.72
CA MET A 168 9.90 24.01 9.91
C MET A 168 9.84 23.67 11.40
N VAL A 169 9.21 22.55 11.76
CA VAL A 169 9.08 22.11 13.16
C VAL A 169 10.41 21.56 13.65
N THR A 170 11.00 22.19 14.65
CA THR A 170 12.31 21.75 15.22
C THR A 170 12.15 20.99 16.52
N GLU A 171 11.12 21.30 17.31
CA GLU A 171 10.88 20.65 18.59
C GLU A 171 9.39 20.62 18.93
N LYS A 172 8.96 19.54 19.59
CA LYS A 172 7.60 19.37 20.13
C LYS A 172 7.70 18.98 21.60
N ILE A 173 7.25 19.87 22.49
CA ILE A 173 7.26 19.66 23.93
C ILE A 173 5.83 19.51 24.41
N GLU A 174 5.45 18.29 24.77
CA GLU A 174 4.12 17.97 25.31
C GLU A 174 4.21 17.80 26.83
N SER A 175 3.41 18.58 27.55
CA SER A 175 3.20 18.45 28.99
C SER A 175 1.70 18.25 29.27
N LYS A 176 1.36 17.79 30.47
CA LYS A 176 -0.02 17.37 30.84
C LYS A 176 -1.12 18.39 30.50
N GLU A 177 -0.79 19.68 30.46
CA GLU A 177 -1.77 20.76 30.20
C GLU A 177 -1.45 21.62 28.97
N ARG A 178 -0.27 21.48 28.36
CA ARG A 178 0.23 22.41 27.33
C ARG A 178 1.10 21.70 26.31
N LEU A 179 0.90 22.04 25.04
CA LEU A 179 1.75 21.63 23.94
C LEU A 179 2.45 22.87 23.38
N PHE A 180 3.78 22.81 23.34
CA PHE A 180 4.63 23.81 22.71
C PHE A 180 5.27 23.23 21.46
N VAL A 181 5.26 23.99 20.38
CA VAL A 181 5.91 23.63 19.11
C VAL A 181 6.91 24.74 18.80
N LYS A 182 8.20 24.39 18.70
CA LYS A 182 9.20 25.32 18.19
C LYS A 182 9.28 25.18 16.68
N ILE A 183 9.32 26.33 16.01
CA ILE A 183 9.43 26.40 14.57
C ILE A 183 10.51 27.38 14.17
N GLU A 184 11.14 27.12 13.03
CA GLU A 184 12.23 27.92 12.48
C GLU A 184 11.99 28.21 10.99
N ASP A 185 12.36 29.41 10.54
CA ASP A 185 12.49 29.74 9.12
C ASP A 185 13.97 29.95 8.76
N ILE A 186 14.29 30.61 7.65
CA ILE A 186 15.70 30.81 7.26
C ILE A 186 16.45 31.77 8.19
N GLU A 187 15.74 32.65 8.90
CA GLU A 187 16.33 33.78 9.62
C GLU A 187 16.08 33.74 11.13
N SER A 188 15.03 33.08 11.59
CA SER A 188 14.53 33.20 12.97
C SER A 188 13.73 31.99 13.41
N SER A 189 13.58 31.86 14.73
CA SER A 189 12.75 30.85 15.37
C SER A 189 11.66 31.49 16.24
N ALA A 190 10.58 30.74 16.50
CA ALA A 190 9.51 31.14 17.39
C ALA A 190 8.97 29.94 18.17
N THR A 191 8.42 30.23 19.35
CA THR A 191 7.72 29.23 20.17
C THR A 191 6.21 29.40 20.01
N VAL A 192 5.53 28.36 19.57
CA VAL A 192 4.09 28.32 19.38
C VAL A 192 3.44 27.54 20.53
N LEU A 193 2.58 28.21 21.29
CA LEU A 193 1.75 27.61 22.32
C LEU A 193 0.42 27.15 21.74
N VAL A 194 0.09 25.87 21.92
CA VAL A 194 -1.22 25.28 21.64
C VAL A 194 -2.04 25.34 22.93
N SER A 195 -3.06 26.19 22.93
CA SER A 195 -3.95 26.33 24.09
C SER A 195 -4.89 25.12 24.21
N PRO A 196 -5.17 24.61 25.43
CA PRO A 196 -6.13 23.52 25.65
C PRO A 196 -7.57 23.91 25.28
N ASN A 197 -7.87 25.20 25.16
CA ASN A 197 -9.19 25.72 24.81
C ASN A 197 -9.47 25.68 23.29
N LEU A 198 -8.51 25.24 22.47
CA LEU A 198 -8.73 25.04 21.03
C LEU A 198 -9.65 23.85 20.78
N SER A 199 -10.27 23.82 19.60
CA SER A 199 -11.07 22.65 19.20
C SER A 199 -10.21 21.38 19.20
N LYS A 200 -10.83 20.24 19.55
CA LYS A 200 -10.15 18.92 19.56
C LYS A 200 -9.44 18.61 18.24
N GLU A 201 -10.00 19.04 17.11
CA GLU A 201 -9.41 18.86 15.79
C GLU A 201 -8.05 19.55 15.64
N ILE A 202 -7.94 20.80 16.09
CA ILE A 202 -6.68 21.58 16.01
C ILE A 202 -5.62 20.98 16.95
N ILE A 203 -6.04 20.53 18.14
CA ILE A 203 -5.14 19.87 19.08
C ILE A 203 -4.61 18.57 18.47
N ALA A 204 -5.48 17.75 17.86
CA ALA A 204 -5.08 16.53 17.18
C ALA A 204 -4.12 16.82 16.01
N LYS A 205 -4.38 17.86 15.18
CA LYS A 205 -3.44 18.30 14.14
C LYS A 205 -2.07 18.63 14.72
N ALA A 206 -2.03 19.40 15.80
CA ALA A 206 -0.79 19.80 16.46
C ALA A 206 0.00 18.61 17.01
N GLN A 207 -0.70 17.65 17.61
CA GLN A 207 -0.09 16.41 18.11
C GLN A 207 0.45 15.54 16.98
N SER A 208 -0.23 15.51 15.82
CA SER A 208 0.21 14.77 14.63
C SER A 208 1.36 15.42 13.85
N LEU A 209 1.81 16.62 14.22
CA LEU A 209 2.96 17.25 13.58
C LEU A 209 4.22 16.41 13.78
N LEU A 210 4.95 16.25 12.68
CA LEU A 210 6.22 15.55 12.64
C LEU A 210 7.37 16.55 12.77
N LEU A 211 8.50 16.10 13.32
CA LEU A 211 9.73 16.88 13.30
C LEU A 211 10.20 17.10 11.85
N ASP A 212 10.86 18.23 11.65
CA ASP A 212 11.39 18.72 10.38
C ASP A 212 10.36 18.91 9.26
N GLN A 213 9.07 18.90 9.62
CA GLN A 213 7.96 19.16 8.72
C GLN A 213 7.76 20.67 8.56
N VAL A 214 7.57 21.12 7.32
CA VAL A 214 7.30 22.54 7.02
C VAL A 214 5.80 22.78 7.02
N ILE A 215 5.36 23.70 7.86
CA ILE A 215 3.94 24.00 8.11
C ILE A 215 3.68 25.50 8.10
N CYS A 216 2.42 25.88 7.87
CA CYS A 216 1.96 27.23 8.16
C CYS A 216 1.19 27.24 9.48
N VAL A 217 1.52 28.17 10.37
CA VAL A 217 0.83 28.39 11.64
C VAL A 217 0.05 29.70 11.55
N LYS A 218 -1.27 29.63 11.77
CA LYS A 218 -2.08 30.82 12.05
C LYS A 218 -2.02 31.08 13.55
N ALA A 219 -1.58 32.26 13.96
CA ALA A 219 -1.36 32.56 15.37
C ALA A 219 -1.77 33.99 15.75
N ILE A 220 -1.85 34.21 17.05
CA ILE A 220 -1.92 35.53 17.66
C ILE A 220 -0.60 35.81 18.36
N LYS A 221 -0.03 36.99 18.13
CA LYS A 221 1.19 37.42 18.80
C LYS A 221 0.97 37.53 20.31
N GLY A 222 1.73 36.77 21.08
CA GLY A 222 1.82 36.86 22.55
C GLY A 222 2.91 37.82 23.00
N ASN A 223 3.39 37.64 24.23
CA ASN A 223 4.54 38.38 24.77
C ASN A 223 5.86 37.72 24.34
N ASN A 224 6.93 38.50 24.18
CA ASN A 224 8.26 38.02 23.75
C ASN A 224 8.17 37.17 22.46
N ASP A 225 8.88 36.06 22.39
CA ASP A 225 8.92 35.18 21.21
C ASP A 225 7.78 34.14 21.18
N LEU A 226 6.74 34.36 21.97
CA LEU A 226 5.59 33.46 22.08
C LEU A 226 4.49 33.83 21.08
N LEU A 227 4.02 32.82 20.36
CA LEU A 227 2.88 32.87 19.47
C LEU A 227 1.80 31.91 19.99
N ILE A 228 0.55 32.36 20.00
CA ILE A 228 -0.59 31.53 20.45
C ILE A 228 -1.28 30.97 19.22
N ALA A 229 -1.24 29.65 19.04
CA ALA A 229 -1.80 28.98 17.88
C ALA A 229 -3.31 29.20 17.76
N LYS A 230 -3.77 29.33 16.52
CA LYS A 230 -5.18 29.29 16.12
C LYS A 230 -5.48 28.17 15.17
N ASP A 231 -4.54 27.79 14.30
CA ASP A 231 -4.66 26.62 13.42
C ASP A 231 -3.28 26.24 12.88
N PHE A 232 -3.17 24.98 12.44
CA PHE A 232 -2.00 24.42 11.78
C PHE A 232 -2.39 23.94 10.38
N ILE A 233 -1.62 24.38 9.38
CA ILE A 233 -1.91 24.14 7.97
C ILE A 233 -0.72 23.41 7.35
N LEU A 234 -0.98 22.20 6.86
CA LEU A 234 -0.04 21.42 6.08
C LEU A 234 -0.08 21.83 4.60
N PRO A 235 0.97 21.52 3.81
CA PRO A 235 0.96 21.76 2.36
C PRO A 235 -0.27 21.18 1.66
N GLU A 236 -0.73 19.99 2.08
CA GLU A 236 -1.89 19.25 1.60
C GLU A 236 -1.82 18.86 0.11
N VAL A 237 -2.75 18.00 -0.30
CA VAL A 237 -2.96 17.61 -1.70
C VAL A 237 -4.23 18.31 -2.22
N PRO A 238 -4.19 18.98 -3.39
CA PRO A 238 -5.39 19.56 -3.97
C PRO A 238 -6.37 18.45 -4.35
N GLN A 239 -7.67 18.67 -4.11
CA GLN A 239 -8.71 17.76 -4.60
C GLN A 239 -8.76 17.83 -6.13
N LYS A 240 -8.23 16.81 -6.79
CA LYS A 240 -8.28 16.62 -8.23
C LYS A 240 -8.89 15.27 -8.55
N THR A 241 -9.63 15.19 -9.65
CA THR A 241 -10.06 13.92 -10.20
C THR A 241 -8.83 13.11 -10.64
N PRO A 242 -8.63 11.88 -10.14
CA PRO A 242 -7.52 11.05 -10.57
C PRO A 242 -7.57 10.81 -12.09
N HIS A 243 -6.42 10.92 -12.74
CA HIS A 243 -6.27 10.49 -14.13
C HIS A 243 -6.45 8.98 -14.22
N LYS A 244 -7.12 8.52 -15.28
CA LYS A 244 -7.34 7.09 -15.57
C LYS A 244 -6.79 6.78 -16.95
N ALA A 245 -6.35 5.54 -17.15
CA ALA A 245 -5.98 5.06 -18.47
C ALA A 245 -7.20 5.08 -19.40
N SER A 246 -6.98 5.38 -20.68
CA SER A 246 -8.02 5.38 -21.73
C SER A 246 -8.47 3.98 -22.14
N ILE A 247 -7.67 2.96 -21.79
CA ILE A 247 -7.89 1.56 -22.14
C ILE A 247 -7.90 0.70 -20.87
N PRO A 248 -8.59 -0.46 -20.89
CA PRO A 248 -8.68 -1.35 -19.72
C PRO A 248 -7.37 -2.12 -19.54
N ILE A 249 -6.45 -1.55 -18.79
CA ILE A 249 -5.17 -2.18 -18.44
C ILE A 249 -4.94 -2.12 -16.92
N TYR A 250 -4.19 -3.07 -16.39
CA TYR A 250 -3.89 -3.16 -14.97
C TYR A 250 -2.38 -3.18 -14.71
N ALA A 251 -2.02 -2.69 -13.52
CA ALA A 251 -0.73 -2.87 -12.91
C ALA A 251 -0.90 -3.71 -11.63
N ALA A 252 -0.10 -4.76 -11.48
CA ALA A 252 0.04 -5.47 -10.22
C ALA A 252 1.10 -4.75 -9.37
N LEU A 253 0.76 -4.37 -8.14
CA LEU A 253 1.65 -3.68 -7.20
C LEU A 253 2.05 -4.67 -6.09
N ILE A 254 3.34 -4.95 -5.98
CA ILE A 254 3.91 -5.81 -4.94
C ILE A 254 5.16 -5.14 -4.33
N SER A 255 5.62 -5.62 -3.19
CA SER A 255 6.87 -5.25 -2.53
C SER A 255 7.32 -6.41 -1.64
N ASP A 256 8.48 -6.30 -1.00
CA ASP A 256 8.88 -7.17 0.12
C ASP A 256 8.84 -8.65 -0.23
N ILE A 257 9.45 -9.01 -1.36
CA ILE A 257 9.54 -10.39 -1.81
C ILE A 257 10.50 -11.16 -0.91
N HIS A 258 11.60 -10.54 -0.47
CA HIS A 258 12.59 -11.10 0.47
C HIS A 258 13.13 -12.48 0.03
N VAL A 259 13.48 -12.62 -1.26
CA VAL A 259 14.11 -13.85 -1.77
C VAL A 259 15.41 -14.11 -1.01
N GLY A 260 15.58 -15.33 -0.52
CA GLY A 260 16.71 -15.72 0.32
C GLY A 260 16.37 -15.91 1.79
N SER A 261 15.20 -15.43 2.24
CA SER A 261 14.69 -15.67 3.58
C SER A 261 14.10 -17.08 3.73
N LYS A 262 14.27 -17.72 4.90
CA LYS A 262 13.51 -18.93 5.27
C LYS A 262 12.00 -18.69 5.36
N LYS A 263 11.59 -17.42 5.53
CA LYS A 263 10.18 -17.00 5.61
C LYS A 263 9.58 -16.66 4.25
N PHE A 264 10.37 -16.71 3.17
CA PHE A 264 9.87 -16.44 1.83
C PHE A 264 8.73 -17.41 1.46
N MET A 265 7.58 -16.85 1.09
CA MET A 265 6.38 -17.60 0.73
C MET A 265 6.44 -18.11 -0.73
N GLU A 266 7.41 -18.98 -1.01
CA GLU A 266 7.73 -19.45 -2.36
C GLU A 266 6.52 -20.09 -3.05
N LYS A 267 5.71 -20.86 -2.32
CA LYS A 267 4.52 -21.53 -2.88
C LYS A 267 3.49 -20.50 -3.32
N GLU A 268 3.26 -19.47 -2.54
CA GLU A 268 2.31 -18.40 -2.81
C GLU A 268 2.79 -17.52 -3.97
N PHE A 269 4.09 -17.18 -3.99
CA PHE A 269 4.69 -16.44 -5.09
C PHE A 269 4.58 -17.21 -6.41
N ASN A 270 4.85 -18.52 -6.41
CA ASN A 270 4.65 -19.36 -7.60
C ASN A 270 3.19 -19.41 -8.03
N ARG A 271 2.22 -19.41 -7.10
CA ARG A 271 0.80 -19.31 -7.44
C ARG A 271 0.45 -17.96 -8.07
N PHE A 272 1.07 -16.88 -7.62
CA PHE A 272 0.95 -15.55 -8.24
C PHE A 272 1.50 -15.54 -9.67
N LEU A 273 2.66 -16.16 -9.92
CA LEU A 273 3.21 -16.32 -11.27
C LEU A 273 2.29 -17.13 -12.19
N LEU A 274 1.71 -18.23 -11.71
CA LEU A 274 0.72 -19.01 -12.45
C LEU A 274 -0.55 -18.20 -12.74
N TRP A 275 -0.96 -17.32 -11.81
CA TRP A 275 -2.07 -16.40 -12.03
C TRP A 275 -1.75 -15.38 -13.13
N LEU A 276 -0.56 -14.77 -13.13
CA LEU A 276 -0.12 -13.86 -14.21
C LEU A 276 -0.11 -14.54 -15.58
N LYS A 277 0.19 -15.83 -15.64
CA LYS A 277 0.11 -16.66 -16.86
C LYS A 277 -1.32 -17.04 -17.26
N GLY A 278 -2.32 -16.72 -16.43
CA GLY A 278 -3.72 -17.10 -16.65
C GLY A 278 -4.00 -18.59 -16.46
N GLU A 279 -3.06 -19.31 -15.84
CA GLU A 279 -3.12 -20.77 -15.57
C GLU A 279 -3.81 -21.07 -14.23
N LYS A 280 -4.00 -20.06 -13.38
CA LYS A 280 -4.63 -20.19 -12.06
C LYS A 280 -5.64 -19.06 -11.80
N GLY A 281 -6.74 -19.40 -11.13
CA GLY A 281 -7.82 -18.48 -10.76
C GLY A 281 -9.12 -18.74 -11.52
N ASN A 282 -10.23 -18.23 -10.99
CA ASN A 282 -11.53 -18.26 -11.66
C ASN A 282 -11.58 -17.30 -12.87
N GLU A 283 -12.70 -17.28 -13.60
CA GLU A 283 -12.86 -16.44 -14.79
C GLU A 283 -12.55 -14.96 -14.53
N LYS A 284 -13.03 -14.41 -13.40
CA LYS A 284 -12.76 -13.02 -13.01
C LYS A 284 -11.26 -12.76 -12.80
N LEU A 285 -10.57 -13.63 -12.07
CA LEU A 285 -9.13 -13.49 -11.82
C LEU A 285 -8.32 -13.65 -13.11
N ARG A 286 -8.71 -14.59 -13.98
CA ARG A 286 -8.09 -14.76 -15.30
C ARG A 286 -8.34 -13.54 -16.19
N ASN A 287 -9.50 -12.91 -16.10
CA ASN A 287 -9.76 -11.66 -16.80
C ASN A 287 -8.90 -10.51 -16.27
N ILE A 288 -8.65 -10.42 -14.96
CA ILE A 288 -7.70 -9.42 -14.44
C ILE A 288 -6.30 -9.71 -14.97
N ALA A 289 -5.83 -10.97 -14.86
CA ALA A 289 -4.52 -11.37 -15.37
C ALA A 289 -4.36 -11.10 -16.87
N SER A 290 -5.41 -11.31 -17.68
CA SER A 290 -5.37 -11.05 -19.12
C SER A 290 -5.16 -9.57 -19.45
N HIS A 291 -5.54 -8.66 -18.56
CA HIS A 291 -5.39 -7.21 -18.76
C HIS A 291 -4.22 -6.62 -17.94
N THR A 292 -3.49 -7.42 -17.16
CA THR A 292 -2.28 -6.96 -16.45
C THR A 292 -1.14 -6.76 -17.45
N LYS A 293 -0.69 -5.50 -17.59
CA LYS A 293 0.41 -5.10 -18.48
C LYS A 293 1.68 -4.73 -17.71
N TYR A 294 1.55 -4.40 -16.43
CA TYR A 294 2.66 -3.94 -15.60
C TYR A 294 2.76 -4.73 -14.31
N LEU A 295 3.97 -5.04 -13.90
CA LEU A 295 4.31 -5.52 -12.56
C LEU A 295 5.25 -4.50 -11.92
N VAL A 296 4.80 -3.88 -10.82
CA VAL A 296 5.58 -2.90 -10.07
C VAL A 296 6.02 -3.56 -8.77
N ILE A 297 7.33 -3.54 -8.51
CA ILE A 297 7.97 -4.11 -7.32
C ILE A 297 8.61 -2.98 -6.51
N ALA A 298 8.02 -2.64 -5.37
CA ALA A 298 8.41 -1.51 -4.53
C ALA A 298 9.41 -1.88 -3.42
N GLY A 299 10.58 -2.39 -3.83
CA GLY A 299 11.70 -2.69 -2.93
C GLY A 299 11.66 -4.07 -2.29
N ASP A 300 12.78 -4.40 -1.67
CA ASP A 300 13.05 -5.64 -0.92
C ASP A 300 12.78 -6.89 -1.77
N ILE A 301 13.46 -6.94 -2.91
CA ILE A 301 13.41 -8.09 -3.83
C ILE A 301 14.10 -9.29 -3.18
N VAL A 302 15.22 -9.03 -2.52
CA VAL A 302 16.03 -10.01 -1.80
C VAL A 302 16.08 -9.64 -0.32
N ASP A 303 16.34 -10.62 0.54
CA ASP A 303 16.43 -10.41 1.99
C ASP A 303 17.76 -9.72 2.40
N GLY A 304 18.74 -9.68 1.49
CA GLY A 304 20.04 -9.06 1.71
C GLY A 304 20.89 -9.85 2.71
N ILE A 305 22.06 -9.28 3.05
CA ILE A 305 23.02 -9.86 3.99
C ILE A 305 23.47 -8.77 4.98
N GLY A 306 23.41 -9.09 6.28
CA GLY A 306 23.87 -8.18 7.34
C GLY A 306 22.96 -6.96 7.56
N ILE A 307 21.66 -7.10 7.29
CA ILE A 307 20.68 -6.01 7.42
C ILE A 307 20.36 -5.69 8.88
N TYR A 308 20.24 -6.72 9.73
CA TYR A 308 19.95 -6.57 11.16
C TYR A 308 20.60 -7.68 12.00
N PRO A 309 20.79 -7.48 13.32
CA PRO A 309 21.39 -8.49 14.21
C PRO A 309 20.59 -9.80 14.23
N GLY A 310 21.27 -10.94 14.09
CA GLY A 310 20.63 -12.26 14.10
C GLY A 310 20.12 -12.74 12.73
N GLN A 311 20.16 -11.92 11.68
CA GLN A 311 19.63 -12.25 10.35
C GLN A 311 20.18 -13.58 9.79
N MET A 312 21.44 -13.94 10.06
CA MET A 312 22.07 -15.17 9.56
C MET A 312 21.29 -16.45 9.91
N GLU A 313 20.57 -16.48 11.03
CA GLU A 313 19.74 -17.63 11.43
C GLU A 313 18.44 -17.73 10.62
N GLU A 314 18.00 -16.63 10.01
CA GLU A 314 16.77 -16.52 9.23
C GLU A 314 17.00 -16.69 7.73
N LEU A 315 18.24 -16.60 7.26
CA LEU A 315 18.58 -16.75 5.84
C LEU A 315 18.60 -18.22 5.41
N ALA A 316 17.90 -18.50 4.31
CA ALA A 316 18.03 -19.73 3.55
C ALA A 316 19.20 -19.65 2.55
N ILE A 317 19.47 -18.46 2.01
CA ILE A 317 20.57 -18.18 1.09
C ILE A 317 21.45 -17.09 1.71
N THR A 318 22.69 -17.44 2.05
CA THR A 318 23.63 -16.55 2.78
C THR A 318 24.57 -15.76 1.84
N ASP A 319 24.30 -15.76 0.55
CA ASP A 319 25.05 -15.01 -0.46
C ASP A 319 24.08 -14.10 -1.25
N ILE A 320 24.36 -12.80 -1.26
CA ILE A 320 23.51 -11.80 -1.91
C ILE A 320 23.43 -11.98 -3.44
N TYR A 321 24.50 -12.44 -4.08
CA TYR A 321 24.50 -12.69 -5.52
C TYR A 321 23.59 -13.89 -5.86
N GLU A 322 23.61 -14.93 -5.02
CA GLU A 322 22.73 -16.08 -5.18
C GLU A 322 21.27 -15.72 -4.88
N GLN A 323 21.00 -14.83 -3.90
CA GLN A 323 19.65 -14.31 -3.69
C GLN A 323 19.12 -13.59 -4.95
N TYR A 324 19.93 -12.73 -5.58
CA TYR A 324 19.54 -12.07 -6.83
C TYR A 324 19.42 -13.05 -8.00
N ARG A 325 20.24 -14.11 -8.06
CA ARG A 325 20.12 -15.18 -9.05
C ARG A 325 18.79 -15.92 -8.92
N GLU A 326 18.37 -16.27 -7.70
CA GLU A 326 17.07 -16.90 -7.46
C GLU A 326 15.90 -15.96 -7.77
N ALA A 327 16.00 -14.68 -7.38
CA ALA A 327 15.01 -13.68 -7.73
C ALA A 327 14.86 -13.54 -9.26
N ALA A 328 15.97 -13.56 -10.00
CA ALA A 328 15.97 -13.54 -11.45
C ALA A 328 15.30 -14.76 -12.07
N LYS A 329 15.53 -15.96 -11.52
CA LYS A 329 14.82 -17.18 -11.96
C LYS A 329 13.32 -17.04 -11.78
N LEU A 330 12.86 -16.51 -10.66
CA LEU A 330 11.43 -16.28 -10.40
C LEU A 330 10.83 -15.26 -11.39
N LEU A 331 11.47 -14.09 -11.55
CA LEU A 331 10.96 -13.02 -12.41
C LEU A 331 11.04 -13.34 -13.92
N LYS A 332 11.92 -14.27 -14.32
CA LYS A 332 11.93 -14.81 -15.69
C LYS A 332 10.62 -15.52 -16.06
N HIS A 333 9.89 -16.05 -15.08
CA HIS A 333 8.61 -16.73 -15.32
C HIS A 333 7.43 -15.77 -15.49
N VAL A 334 7.58 -14.48 -15.20
CA VAL A 334 6.56 -13.48 -15.52
C VAL A 334 6.38 -13.44 -17.05
N PRO A 335 5.15 -13.36 -17.59
CA PRO A 335 4.96 -13.28 -19.04
C PRO A 335 5.74 -12.13 -19.70
N GLU A 336 6.27 -12.36 -20.91
CA GLU A 336 7.12 -11.39 -21.62
C GLU A 336 6.41 -10.07 -21.93
N TYR A 337 5.10 -10.11 -22.18
CA TYR A 337 4.30 -8.92 -22.49
C TYR A 337 3.99 -8.03 -21.28
N ILE A 338 4.36 -8.47 -20.07
CA ILE A 338 4.22 -7.69 -18.84
C ILE A 338 5.54 -6.97 -18.56
N GLU A 339 5.53 -5.66 -18.59
CA GLU A 339 6.71 -4.85 -18.26
C GLU A 339 6.90 -4.83 -16.73
N ILE A 340 8.14 -5.05 -16.29
CA ILE A 340 8.48 -5.05 -14.86
C ILE A 340 9.18 -3.74 -14.50
N ILE A 341 8.64 -3.03 -13.51
CA ILE A 341 9.22 -1.82 -12.92
C ILE A 341 9.65 -2.15 -11.50
N ILE A 342 10.89 -1.83 -11.15
CA ILE A 342 11.50 -2.18 -9.88
C ILE A 342 12.16 -0.93 -9.29
N ILE A 343 11.93 -0.70 -7.99
CA ILE A 343 12.73 0.20 -7.17
C ILE A 343 13.40 -0.59 -6.05
N PRO A 344 14.56 -0.15 -5.52
CA PRO A 344 15.19 -0.80 -4.37
C PRO A 344 14.43 -0.52 -3.07
N GLY A 345 14.60 -1.43 -2.11
CA GLY A 345 14.24 -1.23 -0.70
C GLY A 345 15.47 -1.18 0.22
N ASN A 346 15.25 -1.32 1.53
CA ASN A 346 16.35 -1.26 2.50
C ASN A 346 17.11 -2.60 2.67
N HIS A 347 16.61 -3.73 2.18
CA HIS A 347 17.33 -5.01 2.13
C HIS A 347 18.17 -5.17 0.87
N ASP A 348 17.76 -4.54 -0.23
CA ASP A 348 18.46 -4.59 -1.51
C ASP A 348 19.90 -4.04 -1.45
N ALA A 349 20.72 -4.49 -2.40
CA ALA A 349 22.11 -4.05 -2.61
C ALA A 349 22.20 -2.65 -3.24
N SER A 350 21.50 -1.68 -2.64
CA SER A 350 21.62 -0.27 -2.98
C SER A 350 22.12 0.53 -1.78
N ARG A 351 22.37 1.83 -1.99
CA ARG A 351 22.62 2.78 -0.90
C ARG A 351 21.50 2.65 0.12
N LYS A 352 21.82 2.64 1.42
CA LYS A 352 20.81 2.55 2.49
C LYS A 352 20.07 3.88 2.72
N ALA A 353 20.75 5.00 2.53
CA ALA A 353 20.16 6.33 2.68
C ALA A 353 19.23 6.69 1.50
N LEU A 354 18.14 7.38 1.81
CA LEU A 354 17.26 7.98 0.80
C LEU A 354 17.88 9.27 0.23
N PRO A 355 17.66 9.57 -1.06
CA PRO A 355 17.15 8.66 -2.10
C PRO A 355 18.17 7.56 -2.44
N GLN A 356 17.66 6.40 -2.84
CA GLN A 356 18.45 5.24 -3.26
C GLN A 356 18.54 5.22 -4.79
N PRO A 357 19.72 4.99 -5.39
CA PRO A 357 19.83 4.73 -6.82
C PRO A 357 19.24 3.37 -7.17
N ALA A 358 18.92 3.15 -8.45
CA ALA A 358 18.60 1.82 -8.97
C ALA A 358 19.65 0.78 -8.54
N ILE A 359 19.22 -0.47 -8.39
CA ILE A 359 20.10 -1.56 -7.91
C ILE A 359 21.30 -1.69 -8.87
N PRO A 360 22.56 -1.55 -8.42
CA PRO A 360 23.71 -1.63 -9.29
C PRO A 360 23.78 -2.97 -10.03
N LYS A 361 24.21 -2.92 -11.30
CA LYS A 361 24.35 -4.12 -12.13
C LYS A 361 25.36 -5.12 -11.57
N GLU A 362 26.38 -4.66 -10.86
CA GLU A 362 27.38 -5.53 -10.25
C GLU A 362 26.77 -6.59 -9.33
N TYR A 363 25.75 -6.23 -8.53
CA TYR A 363 25.09 -7.16 -7.61
C TYR A 363 23.92 -7.91 -8.24
N ALA A 364 23.19 -7.23 -9.13
CA ALA A 364 21.93 -7.71 -9.69
C ALA A 364 22.04 -8.10 -11.17
N GLU A 365 23.23 -8.40 -11.68
CA GLU A 365 23.45 -8.81 -13.08
C GLU A 365 22.45 -9.87 -13.55
N PRO A 366 22.17 -10.96 -12.80
CA PRO A 366 21.18 -11.95 -13.20
C PRO A 366 19.78 -11.36 -13.44
N LEU A 367 19.35 -10.34 -12.67
CA LEU A 367 18.06 -9.68 -12.86
C LEU A 367 18.02 -8.92 -14.20
N TYR A 368 19.11 -8.20 -14.52
CA TYR A 368 19.21 -7.41 -15.75
C TYR A 368 19.33 -8.28 -17.01
N GLU A 369 19.96 -9.45 -16.90
CA GLU A 369 20.13 -10.38 -18.02
C GLU A 369 18.91 -11.28 -18.24
N ALA A 370 18.18 -11.63 -17.17
CA ALA A 370 17.05 -12.55 -17.27
C ALA A 370 15.95 -12.04 -18.20
N ARG A 371 15.72 -10.72 -18.20
CA ARG A 371 14.76 -10.02 -19.08
C ARG A 371 14.94 -8.51 -19.01
N LYS A 372 14.28 -7.79 -19.93
CA LYS A 372 14.11 -6.34 -19.83
C LYS A 372 13.32 -5.98 -18.55
N ILE A 373 13.89 -5.09 -17.74
CA ILE A 373 13.28 -4.50 -16.56
C ILE A 373 13.54 -2.99 -16.54
N TYR A 374 12.62 -2.23 -15.96
CA TYR A 374 12.84 -0.83 -15.60
C TYR A 374 13.30 -0.76 -14.14
N SER A 375 14.61 -0.87 -13.91
CA SER A 375 15.21 -0.68 -12.58
C SER A 375 15.45 0.82 -12.34
N LEU A 376 14.74 1.39 -11.38
CA LEU A 376 14.69 2.82 -11.07
C LEU A 376 15.13 3.06 -9.63
N GLY A 377 15.46 4.31 -9.28
CA GLY A 377 15.75 4.69 -7.89
C GLY A 377 14.50 4.78 -7.01
N SER A 378 14.71 4.83 -5.70
CA SER A 378 13.67 4.99 -4.68
C SER A 378 13.84 6.34 -3.95
N PRO A 379 12.84 7.23 -3.95
CA PRO A 379 11.58 7.15 -4.68
C PRO A 379 11.72 7.46 -6.18
N SER A 380 10.78 6.99 -7.00
CA SER A 380 10.66 7.38 -8.41
C SER A 380 9.20 7.66 -8.79
N THR A 381 8.98 8.33 -9.91
CA THR A 381 7.64 8.57 -10.45
C THR A 381 7.59 8.12 -11.90
N VAL A 382 6.60 7.30 -12.22
CA VAL A 382 6.35 6.77 -13.57
C VAL A 382 4.94 7.09 -14.02
N SER A 383 4.73 7.23 -15.32
CA SER A 383 3.42 7.28 -15.94
C SER A 383 3.19 6.01 -16.75
N LEU A 384 2.10 5.32 -16.46
CA LEU A 384 1.65 4.10 -17.13
C LEU A 384 0.33 4.41 -17.84
N HIS A 385 0.35 4.52 -19.17
CA HIS A 385 -0.80 5.00 -19.98
C HIS A 385 -1.48 6.25 -19.41
N GLY A 386 -0.68 7.27 -19.09
CA GLY A 386 -1.16 8.55 -18.56
C GLY A 386 -1.57 8.54 -17.08
N VAL A 387 -1.50 7.40 -16.38
CA VAL A 387 -1.71 7.32 -14.93
C VAL A 387 -0.36 7.49 -14.23
N GLU A 388 -0.21 8.51 -13.40
CA GLU A 388 1.02 8.75 -12.62
C GLU A 388 1.04 7.90 -11.35
N LEU A 389 2.15 7.18 -11.13
CA LEU A 389 2.42 6.38 -9.95
C LEU A 389 3.70 6.88 -9.29
N LEU A 390 3.60 7.26 -8.00
CA LEU A 390 4.74 7.53 -7.13
C LEU A 390 5.16 6.23 -6.46
N LEU A 391 6.37 5.78 -6.75
CA LEU A 391 6.96 4.57 -6.20
C LEU A 391 7.90 4.94 -5.06
N PHE A 392 7.68 4.38 -3.89
CA PHE A 392 8.52 4.56 -2.72
C PHE A 392 8.43 3.32 -1.85
N HIS A 393 9.57 2.80 -1.41
CA HIS A 393 9.62 1.59 -0.58
C HIS A 393 8.97 1.79 0.81
N GLY A 394 9.05 2.99 1.39
CA GLY A 394 8.31 3.31 2.61
C GLY A 394 9.11 3.25 3.91
N ARG A 395 10.46 3.28 3.88
CA ARG A 395 11.29 3.19 5.10
C ARG A 395 10.91 4.19 6.20
N SER A 396 10.50 5.39 5.83
CA SER A 396 10.08 6.45 6.76
C SER A 396 8.74 6.19 7.46
N LEU A 397 7.95 5.21 7.02
CA LEU A 397 6.71 4.84 7.68
C LEU A 397 6.99 4.31 9.10
N ASP A 398 8.14 3.67 9.32
CA ASP A 398 8.59 3.20 10.64
C ASP A 398 8.78 4.36 11.62
N ASP A 399 9.42 5.45 11.18
CA ASP A 399 9.65 6.65 12.01
C ASP A 399 8.32 7.32 12.36
N ILE A 400 7.37 7.35 11.42
CA ILE A 400 6.04 7.92 11.66
C ILE A 400 5.26 7.05 12.63
N ALA A 401 5.27 5.72 12.46
CA ALA A 401 4.58 4.81 13.37
C ALA A 401 5.13 4.87 14.80
N ALA A 402 6.40 5.24 14.97
CA ALA A 402 7.02 5.43 16.28
C ALA A 402 6.62 6.73 16.99
N VAL A 403 6.29 7.80 16.23
CA VAL A 403 6.16 9.16 16.79
C VAL A 403 4.74 9.73 16.68
N ALA A 404 3.98 9.37 15.64
CA ALA A 404 2.68 9.96 15.37
C ALA A 404 1.57 9.29 16.21
N PRO A 405 0.71 10.07 16.89
CA PRO A 405 -0.41 9.52 17.64
C PRO A 405 -1.44 8.86 16.71
N ASN A 406 -2.04 7.76 17.18
CA ASN A 406 -3.08 7.01 16.45
C ASN A 406 -2.64 6.40 15.12
N VAL A 407 -1.33 6.26 14.93
CA VAL A 407 -0.69 5.59 13.79
C VAL A 407 0.13 4.42 14.33
N SER A 408 0.11 3.30 13.61
CA SER A 408 0.84 2.09 13.97
C SER A 408 1.20 1.30 12.71
N PHE A 409 2.01 0.25 12.87
CA PHE A 409 2.33 -0.70 11.80
C PHE A 409 1.09 -1.37 11.20
N ASP A 410 0.01 -1.52 11.99
CA ASP A 410 -1.27 -2.09 11.52
C ASP A 410 -2.15 -1.08 10.77
N THR A 411 -1.78 0.21 10.75
CA THR A 411 -2.52 1.27 10.06
C THR A 411 -1.64 2.09 9.12
N PRO A 412 -0.96 1.44 8.14
CA PRO A 412 0.01 2.09 7.26
C PRO A 412 -0.63 3.16 6.36
N ASP A 413 -1.92 3.03 6.06
CA ASP A 413 -2.70 4.03 5.31
C ASP A 413 -2.70 5.41 5.98
N LYS A 414 -2.70 5.45 7.32
CA LYS A 414 -2.63 6.70 8.08
C LYS A 414 -1.25 7.34 8.01
N SER A 415 -0.17 6.56 8.11
CA SER A 415 1.20 7.03 7.90
C SER A 415 1.37 7.61 6.49
N MET A 416 0.89 6.88 5.48
CA MET A 416 0.94 7.32 4.08
C MET A 416 0.15 8.62 3.88
N LYS A 417 -1.02 8.74 4.50
CA LYS A 417 -1.82 9.97 4.46
C LYS A 417 -1.05 11.15 5.04
N LEU A 418 -0.38 11.00 6.19
CA LEU A 418 0.42 12.07 6.81
C LEU A 418 1.56 12.52 5.89
N LEU A 419 2.29 11.59 5.25
CA LEU A 419 3.34 11.91 4.29
C LEU A 419 2.79 12.67 3.07
N LEU A 420 1.66 12.21 2.52
CA LEU A 420 1.00 12.87 1.40
C LEU A 420 0.53 14.29 1.75
N GLN A 421 -0.08 14.48 2.91
CA GLN A 421 -0.49 15.80 3.41
C GLN A 421 0.72 16.72 3.67
N GLY A 422 1.82 16.15 4.16
CA GLY A 422 3.09 16.84 4.35
C GLY A 422 3.85 17.15 3.05
N ARG A 423 3.47 16.50 1.94
CA ARG A 423 4.14 16.60 0.63
C ARG A 423 5.65 16.30 0.69
N HIS A 424 6.03 15.42 1.61
CA HIS A 424 7.41 14.99 1.83
C HIS A 424 7.40 13.52 2.25
N LEU A 425 8.26 12.69 1.65
CA LEU A 425 8.23 11.23 1.86
C LEU A 425 8.97 10.77 3.12
N ALA A 426 9.98 11.50 3.58
CA ALA A 426 10.72 11.19 4.81
C ALA A 426 11.06 12.48 5.58
N PRO A 427 10.08 13.14 6.22
CA PRO A 427 10.31 14.45 6.84
C PRO A 427 11.29 14.36 8.01
N ILE A 428 11.10 13.41 8.92
CA ILE A 428 11.87 13.28 10.15
C ILE A 428 13.33 12.95 9.82
N TYR A 429 14.26 13.78 10.31
CA TYR A 429 15.69 13.58 10.16
C TYR A 429 16.32 13.04 11.46
N GLY A 430 17.35 12.21 11.33
CA GLY A 430 18.14 11.70 12.47
C GLY A 430 17.57 10.47 13.19
N GLU A 431 16.47 9.92 12.70
CA GLU A 431 15.85 8.69 13.23
C GLU A 431 16.27 7.44 12.43
N ARG A 432 15.40 6.42 12.31
CA ARG A 432 15.75 5.12 11.70
C ARG A 432 15.90 5.19 10.18
N THR A 433 15.28 6.18 9.53
CA THR A 433 15.46 6.41 8.10
C THR A 433 16.70 7.24 7.83
N PRO A 434 17.77 6.65 7.27
CA PRO A 434 18.92 7.42 6.83
C PRO A 434 18.53 8.32 5.64
N ILE A 435 18.83 9.61 5.74
CA ILE A 435 18.56 10.62 4.70
C ILE A 435 19.88 11.26 4.30
N ALA A 436 20.16 11.25 3.00
CA ALA A 436 21.29 11.94 2.42
C ALA A 436 20.91 13.38 2.00
N PRO A 437 21.85 14.33 2.03
CA PRO A 437 21.60 15.73 1.71
C PRO A 437 21.58 15.99 0.19
N GLU A 438 20.67 15.34 -0.55
CA GLU A 438 20.52 15.44 -2.03
C GLU A 438 19.66 16.60 -2.54
#